data_AF-A0A061A5N5-F1
#
_entry.id   AF-A0A061A5N5-F1
#
_cell.length_a   1.000
_cell.length_b   1.000
_cell.length_c   1.000
_cell.angle_alpha   90.00
_cell.angle_beta   90.00
_cell.angle_gamma   90.00
#
_symmetry.space_group_name_H-M   'P 1'
#
loop_
_entity.id
_entity.type
_entity.pdbx_description
1 polymer ?
#
loop_
_entity_poly.entity_id
_entity_poly.type
_entity_poly.pdbx_seq_one_letter_code
_entity_poly.pdbx_strand_id
1 'polypeptide(L)'
;MPLLGEPWPGVPARGRGASERADACWLPIAKGLTPHGLRHTHRTAMEDLGTEKVLMDERMGHIDGSISARYAHVTPGMRKRLILGLTEQWETALDARLAMSTTSPVRVLGDLLRARSESCMTVKPYQ
;
A
#
# COMPACT_ATOMS: atom_id res chain seq x y z
N MET A 1 3.90 -17.91 5.04
CA MET A 1 5.11 -17.73 5.90
C MET A 1 5.08 -18.84 6.93
N PRO A 2 6.09 -19.74 7.03
CA PRO A 2 6.08 -20.85 8.00
C PRO A 2 6.17 -20.37 9.46
N LEU A 3 5.37 -20.93 10.35
CA LEU A 3 5.21 -20.52 11.75
C LEU A 3 5.27 -21.71 12.69
N LEU A 4 5.85 -21.48 13.87
CA LEU A 4 5.62 -22.30 15.04
C LEU A 4 4.30 -21.85 15.69
N GLY A 5 3.46 -22.80 16.11
CA GLY A 5 2.14 -22.55 16.66
C GLY A 5 2.16 -21.87 18.03
N GLU A 6 3.25 -22.06 18.78
CA GLU A 6 3.46 -21.47 20.10
C GLU A 6 4.69 -20.56 20.16
N PRO A 7 4.62 -19.42 20.88
CA PRO A 7 3.42 -18.85 21.51
C PRO A 7 2.42 -18.31 20.48
N TRP A 8 1.12 -18.41 20.77
CA TRP A 8 0.06 -17.76 19.99
C TRP A 8 0.28 -16.23 19.88
N PRO A 9 0.10 -15.60 18.70
CA PRO A 9 -0.45 -16.11 17.44
C PRO A 9 0.56 -16.74 16.46
N GLY A 10 1.71 -17.18 16.97
CA GLY A 10 2.73 -17.91 16.25
C GLY A 10 4.00 -17.10 15.99
N VAL A 11 5.14 -17.79 15.93
CA VAL A 11 6.46 -17.18 15.69
C VAL A 11 7.02 -17.64 14.34
N PRO A 12 7.52 -16.74 13.49
CA PRO A 12 8.20 -17.09 12.24
C PRO A 12 9.30 -18.15 12.43
N ALA A 13 9.12 -19.31 11.80
CA ALA A 13 10.18 -20.31 11.75
C ALA A 13 11.32 -19.78 10.86
N ARG A 14 12.56 -19.79 11.39
CA ARG A 14 13.77 -19.31 10.71
C ARG A 14 14.79 -20.42 10.52
N GLY A 15 15.69 -20.25 9.55
CA GLY A 15 16.79 -21.18 9.27
C GLY A 15 16.44 -22.26 8.23
N ARG A 16 17.40 -23.18 8.00
CA ARG A 16 17.22 -24.31 7.06
C ARG A 16 16.07 -25.22 7.52
N GLY A 17 15.27 -25.69 6.57
CA GLY A 17 14.11 -26.55 6.86
C GLY A 17 12.98 -25.86 7.64
N ALA A 18 12.92 -24.51 7.65
CA ALA A 18 11.89 -23.78 8.39
C ALA A 18 10.45 -24.17 7.99
N SER A 19 10.22 -24.49 6.71
CA SER A 19 8.92 -24.97 6.24
C SER A 19 8.55 -26.34 6.78
N GLU A 20 9.53 -27.25 6.92
CA GLU A 20 9.32 -28.62 7.40
C GLU A 20 9.07 -28.67 8.92
N ARG A 21 9.63 -27.71 9.66
CA ARG A 21 9.50 -27.59 11.12
C ARG A 21 8.34 -26.71 11.57
N ALA A 22 7.56 -26.17 10.64
CA ALA A 22 6.47 -25.27 10.97
C ALA A 22 5.18 -26.04 11.23
N ASP A 23 4.46 -25.66 12.28
CA ASP A 23 3.15 -26.20 12.61
C ASP A 23 2.06 -25.63 11.69
N ALA A 24 2.29 -24.43 11.16
CA ALA A 24 1.36 -23.73 10.27
C ALA A 24 2.09 -22.84 9.25
N CYS A 25 1.36 -22.36 8.25
CA CYS A 25 1.85 -21.37 7.32
C CYS A 25 0.77 -20.32 7.07
N TRP A 26 1.12 -19.03 7.19
CA TRP A 26 0.22 -17.99 6.70
C TRP A 26 0.00 -18.16 5.21
N LEU A 27 -1.27 -18.28 4.83
CA LEU A 27 -1.70 -18.31 3.45
C LEU A 27 -1.35 -16.99 2.75
N PRO A 28 -0.98 -17.04 1.45
CA PRO A 28 -0.79 -15.83 0.68
C PRO A 28 -2.12 -15.06 0.60
N ILE A 29 -2.07 -13.75 0.78
CA ILE A 29 -3.24 -12.86 0.64
C ILE A 29 -3.83 -12.99 -0.76
N ALA A 30 -2.97 -13.09 -1.78
CA ALA A 30 -3.35 -13.41 -3.15
C ALA A 30 -2.23 -14.21 -3.83
N LYS A 31 -2.60 -15.07 -4.78
CA LYS A 31 -1.64 -15.85 -5.57
C LYS A 31 -0.72 -14.90 -6.34
N GLY A 32 0.60 -15.11 -6.25
CA GLY A 32 1.59 -14.31 -6.97
C GLY A 32 1.88 -12.93 -6.36
N LEU A 33 1.24 -12.57 -5.23
CA LEU A 33 1.56 -11.33 -4.53
C LEU A 33 2.94 -11.42 -3.90
N THR A 34 3.83 -10.51 -4.29
CA THR A 34 5.20 -10.41 -3.74
C THR A 34 5.48 -8.98 -3.31
N PRO A 35 6.39 -8.76 -2.33
CA PRO A 35 6.83 -7.40 -1.98
C PRO A 35 7.39 -6.63 -3.18
N HIS A 36 8.11 -7.31 -4.08
CA HIS A 36 8.64 -6.68 -5.30
C HIS A 36 7.53 -6.32 -6.30
N GLY A 37 6.52 -7.18 -6.44
CA GLY A 37 5.32 -6.87 -7.23
C GLY A 37 4.62 -5.61 -6.74
N LEU A 38 4.46 -5.44 -5.41
CA LEU A 38 3.90 -4.23 -4.81
C LEU A 38 4.73 -2.98 -5.13
N ARG A 39 6.06 -3.10 -5.17
CA ARG A 39 6.95 -2.02 -5.58
C ARG A 39 6.75 -1.63 -7.05
N HIS A 40 6.55 -2.60 -7.95
CA HIS A 40 6.19 -2.31 -9.33
C HIS A 40 4.82 -1.65 -9.45
N THR A 41 3.82 -2.11 -8.70
CA THR A 41 2.51 -1.46 -8.65
C THR A 41 2.62 -0.01 -8.21
N HIS A 42 3.44 0.29 -7.19
CA HIS A 42 3.68 1.68 -6.75
C HIS A 42 4.33 2.52 -7.83
N ARG A 43 5.26 1.95 -8.62
CA ARG A 43 5.86 2.62 -9.77
C ARG A 43 4.81 2.97 -10.83
N THR A 44 3.98 2.00 -11.22
CA THR A 44 2.90 2.22 -12.21
C THR A 44 1.87 3.25 -11.71
N ALA A 45 1.50 3.21 -10.43
CA ALA A 45 0.57 4.18 -9.87
C ALA A 45 1.12 5.63 -9.95
N MET A 46 2.43 5.82 -9.76
CA MET A 46 3.05 7.14 -9.94
C MET A 46 3.05 7.58 -11.42
N GLU A 47 3.21 6.64 -12.36
CA GLU A 47 3.13 6.91 -13.80
C GLU A 47 1.72 7.35 -14.19
N ASP A 48 0.68 6.66 -13.71
CA ASP A 48 -0.73 7.02 -13.94
C ASP A 48 -1.08 8.40 -13.35
N LEU A 49 -0.48 8.75 -12.21
CA LEU A 49 -0.62 10.08 -11.60
C LEU A 49 0.18 11.18 -12.31
N GLY A 50 0.94 10.84 -13.37
CA GLY A 50 1.78 11.80 -14.10
C GLY A 50 2.95 12.32 -13.28
N THR A 51 3.44 11.53 -12.31
CA THR A 51 4.58 11.92 -11.45
C THR A 51 5.84 12.05 -12.30
N GLU A 52 6.61 13.11 -12.11
CA GLU A 52 7.83 13.32 -12.87
C GLU A 52 8.89 12.26 -12.51
N LYS A 53 9.62 11.78 -13.52
CA LYS A 53 10.61 10.69 -13.39
C LYS A 53 11.61 10.91 -12.25
N VAL A 54 12.12 12.13 -12.08
CA VAL A 54 13.08 12.45 -11.02
C VAL A 54 12.52 12.18 -9.61
N LEU A 55 11.23 12.46 -9.38
CA LEU A 55 10.58 12.16 -8.10
C LEU A 55 10.24 10.67 -7.97
N MET A 56 9.86 10.02 -9.07
CA MET A 56 9.65 8.55 -9.07
C MET A 56 10.93 7.82 -8.69
N ASP A 57 12.05 8.17 -9.31
CA ASP A 57 13.34 7.53 -9.03
C ASP A 57 13.82 7.82 -7.62
N GLU A 58 13.70 9.07 -7.14
CA GLU A 58 14.03 9.40 -5.75
C GLU A 58 13.20 8.58 -4.75
N ARG A 59 11.87 8.50 -4.95
CA ARG A 59 10.98 7.73 -4.09
C ARG A 59 11.27 6.22 -4.14
N MET A 60 11.72 5.74 -5.30
CA MET A 60 12.12 4.35 -5.47
C MET A 60 13.54 4.11 -4.95
N GLY A 61 14.35 5.13 -4.68
CA GLY A 61 15.75 4.98 -4.33
C GLY A 61 16.62 4.56 -5.52
N HIS A 62 16.22 4.92 -6.74
CA HIS A 62 17.01 4.72 -7.94
C HIS A 62 17.96 5.90 -8.17
N ILE A 63 19.15 5.61 -8.70
CA ILE A 63 20.12 6.62 -9.12
C ILE A 63 20.03 6.74 -10.65
N ASP A 64 19.79 7.96 -11.14
CA ASP A 64 19.79 8.26 -12.57
C ASP A 64 21.13 8.90 -12.98
N GLY A 65 21.91 8.20 -13.80
CA GLY A 65 23.20 8.67 -14.30
C GLY A 65 23.11 9.55 -15.56
N SER A 66 21.91 9.88 -16.04
CA SER A 66 21.72 10.68 -17.26
C SER A 66 22.09 12.15 -17.07
N ILE A 67 22.33 12.86 -18.18
CA ILE A 67 22.57 14.32 -18.16
C ILE A 67 21.33 15.06 -17.63
N SER A 68 20.13 14.62 -18.00
CA SER A 68 18.87 15.21 -17.53
C SER A 68 18.75 15.20 -16.00
N ALA A 69 19.29 14.17 -15.34
CA ALA A 69 19.31 14.08 -13.88
C ALA A 69 20.12 15.21 -13.20
N ARG A 70 21.04 15.86 -13.92
CA ARG A 70 21.81 17.00 -13.39
C ARG A 70 20.99 18.28 -13.28
N TYR A 71 19.91 18.39 -14.04
CA TYR A 71 19.09 19.61 -14.13
C TYR A 71 17.68 19.41 -13.54
N ALA A 72 17.23 18.16 -13.43
CA ALA A 72 15.97 17.84 -12.80
C ALA A 72 16.15 17.77 -11.27
N HIS A 73 15.39 18.59 -10.54
CA HIS A 73 15.37 18.56 -9.09
C HIS A 73 13.95 18.30 -8.59
N VAL A 74 13.84 17.49 -7.54
CA VAL A 74 12.56 17.30 -6.87
C VAL A 74 12.18 18.58 -6.14
N THR A 75 11.02 19.13 -6.48
CA THR A 75 10.48 20.33 -5.83
C THR A 75 9.44 19.97 -4.77
N PRO A 76 9.20 20.85 -3.78
CA PRO A 76 8.10 20.67 -2.83
C PRO A 76 6.72 20.54 -3.52
N GLY A 77 6.51 21.25 -4.63
CA GLY A 77 5.26 21.20 -5.39
C GLY A 77 5.00 19.81 -6.01
N MET A 78 6.04 19.17 -6.56
CA MET A 78 5.94 17.81 -7.10
C MET A 78 5.56 16.82 -6.00
N ARG A 79 6.20 16.91 -4.82
CA ARG A 79 5.86 16.06 -3.67
C ARG A 79 4.42 16.27 -3.22
N LYS A 80 3.97 17.52 -3.14
CA LYS A 80 2.60 17.86 -2.75
C LYS A 80 1.58 17.23 -3.70
N ARG A 81 1.80 17.34 -5.02
CA ARG A 81 0.93 16.70 -6.03
C ARG A 81 0.90 15.18 -5.88
N LEU A 82 2.06 14.55 -5.72
CA LEU A 82 2.13 13.10 -5.52
C LEU A 82 1.38 12.66 -4.25
N ILE A 83 1.55 13.38 -3.13
CA ILE A 83 0.84 13.07 -1.88
C ILE A 83 -0.67 13.22 -2.06
N LEU A 84 -1.12 14.26 -2.75
CA LEU A 84 -2.54 14.46 -3.03
C LEU A 84 -3.11 13.29 -3.85
N GLY A 85 -2.47 12.94 -4.97
CA GLY A 85 -2.93 11.83 -5.82
C GLY A 85 -2.91 10.47 -5.13
N LEU A 86 -1.88 10.18 -4.33
CA LEU A 86 -1.84 8.95 -3.53
C LEU A 86 -2.92 8.93 -2.45
N THR A 87 -3.24 10.08 -1.85
CA THR A 87 -4.34 10.21 -0.89
C THR A 87 -5.68 9.94 -1.57
N GLU A 88 -5.92 10.50 -2.76
CA GLU A 88 -7.14 10.24 -3.53
C GLU A 88 -7.30 8.75 -3.90
N GLN A 89 -6.22 8.10 -4.34
CA GLN A 89 -6.21 6.65 -4.59
C GLN A 89 -6.51 5.84 -3.33
N TRP A 90 -5.96 6.25 -2.18
CA TRP A 90 -6.23 5.63 -0.89
C TRP A 90 -7.71 5.75 -0.48
N GLU A 91 -8.29 6.94 -0.56
CA GLU A 91 -9.71 7.15 -0.25
C GLU A 91 -10.62 6.35 -1.20
N THR A 92 -10.29 6.32 -2.49
CA THR A 92 -11.00 5.50 -3.49
C THR A 92 -10.95 4.01 -3.13
N ALA A 93 -9.80 3.52 -2.66
CA ALA A 93 -9.65 2.14 -2.22
C ALA A 93 -10.47 1.85 -0.95
N LEU A 94 -10.59 2.83 -0.03
CA LEU A 94 -11.47 2.71 1.14
C LEU A 94 -12.94 2.65 0.73
N ASP A 95 -13.38 3.45 -0.25
CA ASP A 95 -14.74 3.40 -0.78
C ASP A 95 -15.05 2.03 -1.42
N ALA A 96 -14.13 1.53 -2.25
CA ALA A 96 -14.25 0.19 -2.84
C ALA A 96 -14.32 -0.88 -1.74
N ARG A 97 -13.47 -0.78 -0.71
CA ARG A 97 -13.49 -1.71 0.42
C ARG A 97 -14.78 -1.62 1.23
N LEU A 98 -15.33 -0.43 1.43
CA LEU A 98 -16.59 -0.20 2.13
C LEU A 98 -17.77 -0.83 1.38
N ALA A 99 -17.79 -0.71 0.05
CA ALA A 99 -18.81 -1.33 -0.80
C ALA A 99 -18.79 -2.86 -0.72
N MET A 100 -17.63 -3.48 -0.48
CA MET A 100 -17.52 -4.93 -0.28
C MET A 100 -18.07 -5.38 1.09
N SER A 101 -17.79 -4.60 2.14
CA SER A 101 -18.30 -4.86 3.50
C SER A 101 -18.08 -3.64 4.38
N THR A 102 -19.11 -3.29 5.16
CA THR A 102 -19.09 -2.13 6.06
C THR A 102 -18.23 -2.32 7.31
N THR A 103 -17.77 -3.55 7.59
CA THR A 103 -17.00 -3.87 8.78
C THR A 103 -15.75 -4.70 8.47
N SER A 104 -14.87 -4.80 9.46
CA SER A 104 -13.66 -5.62 9.37
C SER A 104 -13.31 -6.16 10.76
N PRO A 105 -12.88 -7.43 10.89
CA PRO A 105 -12.30 -7.93 12.13
C PRO A 105 -10.93 -7.30 12.43
N VAL A 106 -10.26 -6.73 11.42
CA VAL A 106 -9.03 -5.95 11.62
C VAL A 106 -9.40 -4.57 12.16
N ARG A 107 -9.16 -4.33 13.45
CA ARG A 107 -9.59 -3.12 14.18
C ARG A 107 -9.29 -1.82 13.43
N VAL A 108 -8.04 -1.59 13.01
CA VAL A 108 -7.66 -0.37 12.29
C VAL A 108 -8.45 -0.15 11.00
N LEU A 109 -8.71 -1.23 10.24
CA LEU A 109 -9.53 -1.14 9.03
C LEU A 109 -11.01 -0.92 9.40
N GLY A 110 -11.50 -1.56 10.46
CA GLY A 110 -12.85 -1.35 10.96
C GLY A 110 -13.10 0.11 11.36
N ASP A 111 -12.13 0.73 12.05
CA ASP A 111 -12.19 2.14 12.45
C ASP A 111 -12.17 3.07 11.24
N LEU A 112 -11.32 2.80 10.24
CA LEU A 112 -11.26 3.55 8.98
C LEU A 112 -12.58 3.46 8.19
N LEU A 113 -13.16 2.26 8.08
CA LEU A 113 -14.42 2.06 7.36
C LEU A 113 -15.59 2.75 8.08
N ARG A 114 -15.61 2.73 9.42
CA ARG A 114 -16.60 3.47 10.20
C ARG A 114 -16.50 4.97 9.94
N ALA A 115 -15.31 5.55 10.11
CA ALA A 115 -15.07 6.97 9.87
C ALA A 115 -15.43 7.39 8.43
N ARG A 116 -15.11 6.54 7.44
CA ARG A 116 -15.46 6.77 6.04
C ARG A 116 -16.98 6.74 5.82
N SER A 117 -17.70 5.79 6.43
CA SER A 117 -19.16 5.68 6.33
C SER A 117 -19.87 6.90 6.92
N GLU A 118 -19.40 7.39 8.08
CA GLU A 118 -19.92 8.60 8.73
C GLU A 118 -19.72 9.83 7.85
N SER A 119 -18.52 9.98 7.28
CA SER A 119 -18.20 11.08 6.36
C SER A 119 -19.12 11.06 5.13
N CYS A 120 -19.39 9.89 4.54
CA CYS A 120 -20.28 9.75 3.40
C CYS A 120 -21.75 10.11 3.74
N MET A 121 -22.22 9.82 4.96
CA MET A 121 -23.58 10.19 5.40
C MET A 121 -23.75 11.68 5.69
N THR A 122 -22.67 12.41 5.96
CA THR A 122 -22.73 13.86 6.26
C THR A 122 -22.77 14.76 5.02
N VAL A 123 -22.51 14.23 3.83
CA VAL A 123 -22.70 14.97 2.56
C VAL A 123 -24.19 14.99 2.22
N LYS A 124 -24.93 15.94 2.79
CA LYS A 124 -26.33 16.20 2.39
C LYS A 124 -26.35 16.71 0.93
N PRO A 125 -27.26 16.22 0.06
CA PRO A 125 -27.49 16.85 -1.22
C PRO A 125 -28.04 18.26 -0.98
N TYR A 126 -27.40 19.26 -1.58
CA TYR A 126 -27.97 20.60 -1.68
C TYR A 126 -29.25 20.49 -2.52
N GLN A 127 -30.40 20.79 -1.92
CA GLN A 127 -31.61 21.13 -2.66
C GLN A 127 -31.53 22.60 -3.10
#